data_AF-A0AAV9FGJ9-F1
#
_entry.id   AF-A0AAV9FGJ9-F1
#
_cell.length_a   1.000
_cell.length_b   1.000
_cell.length_c   1.000
_cell.angle_alpha   90.00
_cell.angle_beta   90.00
_cell.angle_gamma   90.00
#
_symmetry.space_group_name_H-M   'P 1'
#
loop_
_entity.id
_entity.type
_entity.pdbx_description
1 polymer ?
#
loop_
_entity_poly.entity_id
_entity_poly.type
_entity_poly.pdbx_seq_one_letter_code
_entity_poly.pdbx_strand_id
1 'polypeptide(L)'
;MDEQSKQFSDGWFIFGDPRFQPLLDGHQSTPQWLPLGQAGSLGYMDHQTTNLHAMLIVDSRLTGSFFLVSRAIWEPSYPPWVKLNVDGASHGNPGPSGAGGVFRDHQATFLLGFSCNTSHNTNTFAEFYGLFRGIAIWFETHPHFQGSIWIESDSTLVVNTIKGLVSANTQVQPFVLHTLKLLDLLREWKITHIFREGNMSADKLASLGLGLPSETIFDRPPTALAHFLNEDANEVPQFRFPKS
;
A
#
# COMPACT_ATOMS: atom_id res chain seq x y z
N MET A 1 30.23 0.48 27.91
CA MET A 1 29.47 1.43 28.74
C MET A 1 28.94 2.49 27.80
N ASP A 2 28.02 2.19 26.88
CA ASP A 2 26.67 1.59 27.00
C ASP A 2 25.65 2.71 26.83
N GLU A 3 25.03 2.75 25.65
CA GLU A 3 23.61 3.06 25.50
C GLU A 3 23.20 2.73 24.07
N GLN A 4 22.55 1.57 23.87
CA GLN A 4 21.38 1.37 23.01
C GLN A 4 21.03 -0.11 22.93
N SER A 5 20.49 -0.61 24.04
CA SER A 5 19.62 -1.79 24.06
C SER A 5 18.17 -1.31 24.09
N LYS A 6 17.51 -1.27 22.93
CA LYS A 6 16.04 -1.45 22.88
C LYS A 6 15.78 -2.84 22.37
N GLN A 7 15.52 -3.68 23.35
CA GLN A 7 15.18 -5.09 23.31
C GLN A 7 13.86 -5.26 22.55
N PHE A 8 13.90 -5.87 21.36
CA PHE A 8 12.76 -6.57 20.81
C PHE A 8 12.87 -8.01 21.29
N SER A 9 12.17 -8.32 22.39
CA SER A 9 11.82 -9.70 22.73
C SER A 9 10.81 -10.18 21.69
N ASP A 10 11.28 -11.01 20.77
CA ASP A 10 10.62 -12.23 20.29
C ASP A 10 11.27 -12.61 18.96
N GLY A 11 11.98 -13.74 18.96
CA GLY A 11 12.81 -14.19 17.85
C GLY A 11 11.97 -14.69 16.69
N TRP A 12 11.80 -13.85 15.66
CA TRP A 12 11.21 -14.21 14.38
C TRP A 12 12.31 -14.38 13.33
N PHE A 13 12.42 -15.58 12.74
CA PHE A 13 13.31 -15.84 11.61
C PHE A 13 12.48 -16.10 10.35
N ILE A 14 12.78 -15.38 9.28
CA ILE A 14 12.24 -15.65 7.95
C ILE A 14 13.08 -16.77 7.32
N PHE A 15 12.55 -17.99 7.28
CA PHE A 15 13.19 -19.06 6.52
C PHE A 15 12.93 -18.84 5.03
N GLY A 16 13.91 -18.29 4.31
CA GLY A 16 13.89 -18.23 2.84
C GLY A 16 14.41 -16.95 2.17
N ASP A 17 14.75 -15.88 2.91
CA ASP A 17 15.45 -14.72 2.32
C ASP A 17 16.97 -14.99 2.30
N PRO A 18 17.63 -15.02 1.12
CA PRO A 18 19.07 -15.23 1.04
C PRO A 18 19.92 -14.14 1.73
N ARG A 19 19.32 -13.01 2.14
CA ARG A 19 19.97 -11.94 2.92
C ARG A 19 20.01 -12.22 4.43
N PHE A 20 19.28 -13.22 4.92
CA PHE A 20 19.14 -13.52 6.35
C PHE A 20 19.32 -15.01 6.68
N GLN A 21 20.33 -15.67 6.10
CA GLN A 21 20.74 -17.00 6.57
C GLN A 21 21.29 -16.91 8.01
N PRO A 22 20.73 -17.65 8.99
CA PRO A 22 21.45 -17.91 10.21
C PRO A 22 22.57 -18.91 9.89
N LEU A 23 23.77 -18.64 10.39
CA LEU A 23 24.82 -19.65 10.58
C LEU A 23 24.21 -20.81 11.36
N LEU A 24 23.78 -21.87 10.68
CA LEU A 24 23.30 -23.09 11.29
C LEU A 24 24.30 -24.19 10.98
N ASP A 25 24.97 -24.62 12.04
CA ASP A 25 25.78 -25.82 12.07
C ASP A 25 24.92 -27.02 11.65
N GLY A 26 25.25 -27.60 10.50
CA GLY A 26 25.36 -29.05 10.39
C GLY A 26 24.10 -29.91 10.43
N HIS A 27 22.90 -29.43 10.07
CA HIS A 27 21.82 -30.33 9.64
C HIS A 27 20.97 -29.72 8.52
N GLN A 28 21.03 -30.36 7.35
CA GLN A 28 20.32 -29.95 6.13
C GLN A 28 18.82 -30.23 6.23
N SER A 29 18.01 -29.17 6.20
CA SER A 29 16.66 -29.23 5.66
C SER A 29 16.40 -27.95 4.85
N THR A 30 16.37 -28.11 3.52
CA THR A 30 16.01 -27.04 2.58
C THR A 30 14.51 -26.72 2.71
N PRO A 31 14.09 -25.45 2.76
CA PRO A 31 12.68 -25.09 2.74
C PRO A 31 12.01 -25.55 1.43
N GLN A 32 10.89 -26.27 1.53
CA GLN A 32 10.06 -26.65 0.38
C GLN A 32 8.82 -25.76 0.33
N TRP A 33 8.58 -25.13 -0.83
CA TRP A 33 7.31 -24.49 -1.15
C TRP A 33 6.28 -25.58 -1.44
N LEU A 34 5.23 -25.68 -0.63
CA LEU A 34 4.13 -26.62 -0.89
C LEU A 34 3.02 -25.92 -1.70
N PRO A 35 2.58 -26.49 -2.83
CA PRO A 35 1.34 -26.09 -3.49
C PRO A 35 0.15 -26.28 -2.54
N LEU A 36 -0.84 -25.37 -2.61
CA LEU A 36 -2.00 -25.30 -1.72
C LEU A 36 -2.80 -26.64 -1.59
N GLY A 37 -2.63 -27.56 -2.53
CA GLY A 37 -3.33 -28.85 -2.56
C GLY A 37 -2.85 -29.91 -1.56
N GLN A 38 -1.77 -29.68 -0.81
CA GLN A 38 -1.25 -30.65 0.18
C GLN A 38 -1.25 -30.16 1.63
N ALA A 39 -1.54 -28.88 1.87
CA ALA A 39 -1.83 -28.37 3.22
C ALA A 39 -3.35 -28.33 3.39
N GLY A 40 -3.88 -28.98 4.44
CA GLY A 40 -5.32 -29.02 4.73
C GLY A 40 -5.96 -27.63 4.58
N SER A 41 -6.92 -27.54 3.65
CA SER A 41 -7.47 -26.29 3.16
C SER A 41 -8.17 -25.47 4.23
N LEU A 42 -7.62 -24.31 4.56
CA LEU A 42 -8.36 -23.14 5.06
C LEU A 42 -7.78 -21.89 4.36
N GLY A 43 -7.84 -21.88 3.03
CA GLY A 43 -7.61 -20.68 2.24
C GLY A 43 -8.92 -19.91 2.10
N TYR A 44 -9.03 -18.76 2.76
CA TYR A 44 -10.10 -17.80 2.48
C TYR A 44 -9.62 -16.89 1.34
N MET A 45 -10.22 -17.06 0.16
CA MET A 45 -10.05 -16.09 -0.93
C MET A 45 -11.09 -14.97 -0.72
N ASP A 46 -10.63 -13.80 -0.28
CA ASP A 46 -11.44 -12.59 -0.45
C ASP A 46 -11.26 -12.10 -1.90
N HIS A 47 -12.33 -12.17 -2.68
CA HIS A 47 -12.37 -11.66 -4.06
C HIS A 47 -12.14 -10.13 -4.16
N GLN A 48 -11.97 -9.43 -3.03
CA GLN A 48 -11.66 -8.01 -2.98
C GLN A 48 -10.17 -7.67 -2.81
N THR A 49 -9.31 -8.65 -2.47
CA THR A 49 -7.86 -8.46 -2.35
C THR A 49 -7.15 -9.16 -3.50
N THR A 50 -6.41 -8.42 -4.32
CA THR A 50 -5.64 -8.98 -5.46
C THR A 50 -4.46 -9.86 -5.03
N ASN A 51 -4.12 -9.92 -3.74
CA ASN A 51 -2.93 -10.59 -3.26
C ASN A 51 -3.18 -11.43 -2.02
N LEU A 52 -3.34 -12.74 -2.15
CA LEU A 52 -3.21 -13.67 -1.03
C LEU A 52 -2.48 -14.94 -1.47
N HIS A 53 -1.16 -14.96 -1.30
CA HIS A 53 -0.39 -16.19 -1.18
C HIS A 53 0.03 -16.35 0.29
N ALA A 54 -0.71 -17.17 1.02
CA ALA A 54 -0.46 -17.46 2.43
C ALA A 54 0.78 -18.35 2.63
N MET A 55 1.59 -18.06 3.65
CA MET A 55 2.61 -18.97 4.18
C MET A 55 2.25 -19.33 5.63
N LEU A 56 2.26 -20.62 5.94
CA LEU A 56 2.01 -21.17 7.27
C LEU A 56 3.34 -21.29 8.02
N ILE A 57 3.52 -20.56 9.13
CA ILE A 57 4.67 -20.72 10.02
C ILE A 57 4.23 -21.52 11.25
N VAL A 58 4.97 -22.60 11.56
CA VAL A 58 4.77 -23.46 12.74
C VAL A 58 5.80 -23.07 13.80
N ASP A 59 5.36 -22.62 14.97
CA ASP A 59 6.24 -22.48 16.12
C ASP A 59 6.63 -23.86 16.65
N SER A 60 7.94 -24.13 16.73
CA SER A 60 8.48 -25.39 17.26
C SER A 60 8.43 -25.50 18.79
N ARG A 61 8.13 -24.41 19.50
CA ARG A 61 8.21 -24.33 20.96
C ARG A 61 6.89 -24.12 21.68
N LEU A 62 5.79 -23.84 20.97
CA LEU A 62 4.47 -23.70 21.58
C LEU A 62 3.38 -24.41 20.76
N THR A 63 2.65 -25.27 21.45
CA THR A 63 1.36 -25.88 21.08
C THR A 63 0.68 -25.28 19.85
N GLY A 64 0.84 -25.92 18.68
CA GLY A 64 -0.10 -25.91 17.55
C GLY A 64 -0.59 -24.56 17.04
N SER A 65 0.15 -23.47 17.25
CA SER A 65 -0.26 -22.14 16.82
C SER A 65 0.20 -21.90 15.38
N PHE A 66 -0.77 -21.73 14.49
CA PHE A 66 -0.55 -21.48 13.08
C PHE A 66 -0.72 -19.99 12.78
N PHE A 67 0.27 -19.36 12.17
CA PHE A 67 0.16 -17.97 11.71
C PHE A 67 0.03 -17.94 10.19
N LEU A 68 -0.99 -17.23 9.71
CA LEU A 68 -1.18 -16.93 8.30
C LEU A 68 -0.36 -15.69 7.95
N VAL A 69 0.77 -15.86 7.28
CA VAL A 69 1.55 -14.74 6.72
C VAL A 69 1.04 -14.45 5.32
N SER A 70 0.59 -13.23 5.07
CA SER A 70 0.11 -12.81 3.76
C SER A 70 1.20 -12.05 3.02
N ARG A 71 1.43 -12.41 1.74
CA ARG A 71 2.23 -11.60 0.84
C ARG A 71 1.42 -10.43 0.29
N ALA A 72 1.98 -9.23 0.41
CA ALA A 72 1.52 -8.03 -0.25
C ALA A 72 2.52 -7.68 -1.35
N ILE A 73 2.10 -7.81 -2.60
CA ILE A 73 2.91 -7.47 -3.77
C ILE A 73 2.15 -6.37 -4.50
N TRP A 74 2.78 -5.25 -4.80
CA TRP A 74 2.20 -4.33 -5.76
C TRP A 74 2.38 -4.90 -7.16
N GLU A 75 1.28 -4.99 -7.91
CA GLU A 75 1.32 -5.47 -9.29
C GLU A 75 1.16 -4.28 -10.26
N PRO A 76 1.88 -4.24 -11.39
CA PRO A 76 1.64 -3.22 -12.40
C PRO A 76 0.23 -3.32 -12.99
N SER A 77 -0.23 -2.22 -13.60
CA SER A 77 -1.46 -2.25 -14.40
C SER A 77 -1.23 -2.92 -15.76
N TYR A 78 -2.26 -2.94 -16.59
CA TYR A 78 -2.19 -3.38 -17.99
C TYR A 78 -2.64 -2.24 -18.90
N PRO A 79 -2.12 -2.08 -20.13
CA PRO A 79 -2.60 -1.03 -21.04
C PRO A 79 -4.12 -1.13 -21.28
N PRO A 80 -4.87 0.00 -21.38
CA PRO A 80 -4.44 1.39 -21.32
C PRO A 80 -4.52 2.02 -19.90
N TRP A 81 -4.35 1.21 -18.85
CA TRP A 81 -4.54 1.66 -17.48
C TRP A 81 -3.29 2.29 -16.88
N VAL A 82 -3.48 3.45 -16.28
CA VAL A 82 -2.54 4.05 -15.32
C VAL A 82 -2.98 3.63 -13.92
N LYS A 83 -2.05 3.22 -13.07
CA LYS A 83 -2.32 2.88 -11.68
C LYS A 83 -1.97 4.05 -10.76
N LEU A 84 -2.91 4.40 -9.89
CA LEU A 84 -2.76 5.40 -8.84
C LEU A 84 -2.80 4.71 -7.48
N ASN A 85 -1.72 4.80 -6.72
CA ASN A 85 -1.71 4.44 -5.30
C ASN A 85 -1.82 5.70 -4.46
N VAL A 86 -2.74 5.72 -3.48
CA VAL A 86 -2.93 6.86 -2.57
C VAL A 86 -2.87 6.43 -1.11
N ASP A 87 -2.43 7.34 -0.27
CA ASP A 87 -2.46 7.19 1.18
C ASP A 87 -2.61 8.54 1.91
N GLY A 88 -3.07 8.48 3.16
CA GLY A 88 -3.13 9.58 4.11
C GLY A 88 -2.38 9.24 5.39
N ALA A 89 -1.61 10.20 5.89
CA ALA A 89 -0.84 10.07 7.12
C ALA A 89 -1.27 11.13 8.14
N SER A 90 -1.38 10.73 9.41
CA SER A 90 -1.66 11.68 10.50
C SER A 90 -0.91 11.30 11.78
N HIS A 91 -0.15 12.24 12.33
CA HIS A 91 0.55 12.14 13.61
C HIS A 91 -0.38 12.53 14.77
N GLY A 92 -1.27 11.61 15.16
CA GLY A 92 -2.41 11.88 16.03
C GLY A 92 -3.70 11.91 15.22
N ASN A 93 -4.87 11.70 15.84
CA ASN A 93 -6.13 11.60 15.13
C ASN A 93 -7.26 12.36 15.87
N PRO A 94 -7.33 13.70 15.73
CA PRO A 94 -6.63 14.56 14.77
C PRO A 94 -5.18 14.91 15.16
N GLY A 95 -4.36 15.27 14.18
CA GLY A 95 -2.94 15.59 14.32
C GLY A 95 -2.36 16.29 13.09
N PRO A 96 -1.08 16.73 13.11
CA PRO A 96 -0.37 17.06 11.88
C PRO A 96 -0.55 15.95 10.85
N SER A 97 -0.93 16.30 9.63
CA SER A 97 -1.42 15.37 8.64
C SER A 97 -0.90 15.72 7.23
N GLY A 98 -0.75 14.69 6.41
CA GLY A 98 -0.36 14.81 5.01
C GLY A 98 -1.01 13.72 4.18
N ALA A 99 -1.09 13.94 2.88
CA ALA A 99 -1.61 12.98 1.92
C ALA A 99 -0.64 12.84 0.75
N GLY A 100 -0.67 11.72 0.05
CA GLY A 100 0.22 11.53 -1.07
C GLY A 100 -0.21 10.38 -1.97
N GLY A 101 0.42 10.32 -3.13
CA GLY A 101 0.16 9.26 -4.07
C GLY A 101 1.08 9.26 -5.27
N VAL A 102 1.11 8.12 -5.95
CA VAL A 102 2.00 7.86 -7.06
C VAL A 102 1.23 7.24 -8.23
N PHE A 103 1.44 7.81 -9.42
CA PHE A 103 0.97 7.31 -10.69
C PHE A 103 2.05 6.51 -11.39
N ARG A 104 1.68 5.31 -11.84
CA ARG A 104 2.56 4.38 -12.55
C ARG A 104 1.88 3.77 -13.75
N ASP A 105 2.65 3.45 -14.78
CA ASP A 105 2.15 2.70 -15.94
C ASP A 105 2.26 1.17 -15.75
N HIS A 106 1.88 0.45 -16.80
CA HIS A 106 1.95 -1.00 -16.90
C HIS A 106 3.37 -1.59 -16.87
N GLN A 107 4.42 -0.78 -16.98
CA GLN A 107 5.82 -1.18 -16.85
C GLN A 107 6.38 -0.80 -15.47
N ALA A 108 5.50 -0.47 -14.52
CA ALA A 108 5.85 0.11 -13.22
C ALA A 108 6.62 1.45 -13.31
N THR A 109 6.62 2.10 -14.47
CA THR A 109 7.31 3.37 -14.67
C THR A 109 6.60 4.46 -13.89
N PHE A 110 7.36 5.20 -13.08
CA PHE A 110 6.87 6.39 -12.40
C PHE A 110 6.46 7.45 -13.42
N LEU A 111 5.19 7.86 -13.38
CA LEU A 111 4.67 8.91 -14.25
C LEU A 111 4.58 10.26 -13.52
N LEU A 112 4.07 10.24 -12.29
CA LEU A 112 3.85 11.42 -11.47
C LEU A 112 3.70 11.02 -10.00
N GLY A 113 4.16 11.88 -9.09
CA GLY A 113 3.89 11.73 -7.66
C GLY A 113 3.42 13.05 -7.05
N PHE A 114 2.76 12.98 -5.91
CA PHE A 114 2.39 14.17 -5.17
C PHE A 114 2.45 13.94 -3.66
N SER A 115 2.72 15.01 -2.94
CA SER A 115 2.61 15.10 -1.48
C SER A 115 1.90 16.39 -1.12
N CYS A 116 0.87 16.30 -0.29
CA CYS A 116 0.09 17.44 0.18
C CYS A 116 0.20 17.55 1.70
N ASN A 117 0.45 18.76 2.19
CA ASN A 117 0.26 19.06 3.60
C ASN A 117 -1.23 19.32 3.85
N THR A 118 -1.87 18.51 4.70
CA THR A 118 -3.28 18.69 5.09
C THR A 118 -3.40 19.37 6.45
N SER A 119 -2.35 20.02 6.93
CA SER A 119 -2.29 20.74 8.20
C SER A 119 -2.67 19.84 9.38
N HIS A 120 -3.70 20.17 10.16
CA HIS A 120 -4.11 19.42 11.33
C HIS A 120 -5.46 18.75 11.11
N ASN A 121 -5.48 17.47 10.76
CA ASN A 121 -6.69 16.73 10.40
C ASN A 121 -6.63 15.28 10.90
N THR A 122 -7.69 14.51 10.61
CA THR A 122 -7.76 13.07 10.91
C THR A 122 -7.11 12.24 9.81
N ASN A 123 -6.77 10.98 10.10
CA ASN A 123 -6.27 10.05 9.07
C ASN A 123 -7.28 9.89 7.94
N THR A 124 -8.56 9.69 8.29
CA THR A 124 -9.65 9.56 7.32
C THR A 124 -9.76 10.79 6.41
N PHE A 125 -9.63 12.00 6.97
CA PHE A 125 -9.63 13.21 6.16
C PHE A 125 -8.47 13.20 5.14
N ALA A 126 -7.26 12.88 5.60
CA ALA A 126 -6.06 12.84 4.75
C ALA A 126 -6.18 11.80 3.64
N GLU A 127 -6.70 10.60 3.93
CA GLU A 127 -6.93 9.54 2.94
C GLU A 127 -7.88 9.99 1.82
N PHE A 128 -9.06 10.54 2.18
CA PHE A 128 -10.02 11.02 1.18
C PHE A 128 -9.51 12.25 0.42
N TYR A 129 -8.80 13.15 1.09
CA TYR A 129 -8.18 14.31 0.47
C TYR A 129 -7.11 13.88 -0.55
N GLY A 130 -6.26 12.90 -0.20
CA GLY A 130 -5.24 12.34 -1.08
C GLY A 130 -5.83 11.75 -2.34
N LEU A 131 -6.91 10.98 -2.22
CA LEU A 131 -7.64 10.46 -3.39
C LEU A 131 -8.16 11.59 -4.29
N PHE A 132 -8.87 12.56 -3.71
CA PHE A 132 -9.42 13.68 -4.47
C PHE A 132 -8.31 14.48 -5.18
N ARG A 133 -7.25 14.87 -4.46
CA ARG A 133 -6.15 15.65 -5.04
C ARG A 133 -5.38 14.87 -6.08
N GLY A 134 -5.11 13.58 -5.86
CA GLY A 134 -4.44 12.76 -6.87
C GLY A 134 -5.15 12.79 -8.21
N ILE A 135 -6.48 12.55 -8.22
CA ILE A 135 -7.27 12.61 -9.45
C ILE A 135 -7.32 14.02 -10.05
N ALA A 136 -7.46 15.06 -9.22
CA ALA A 136 -7.44 16.44 -9.70
C ALA A 136 -6.10 16.81 -10.36
N ILE A 137 -4.97 16.54 -9.70
CA ILE A 137 -3.62 16.77 -10.22
C ILE A 137 -3.40 16.03 -11.54
N TRP A 138 -3.92 14.80 -11.67
CA TRP A 138 -3.82 14.05 -12.92
C TRP A 138 -4.46 14.81 -14.09
N PHE A 139 -5.68 15.31 -13.93
CA PHE A 139 -6.34 16.10 -14.98
C PHE A 139 -5.70 17.46 -15.21
N GLU A 140 -5.19 18.11 -14.15
CA GLU A 140 -4.45 19.38 -14.24
C GLU A 140 -3.17 19.22 -15.09
N THR A 141 -2.49 18.08 -14.97
CA THR A 141 -1.20 17.80 -15.66
C THR A 141 -1.36 17.06 -16.99
N HIS A 142 -2.45 16.32 -17.18
CA HIS A 142 -2.74 15.51 -18.36
C HIS A 142 -4.12 15.84 -18.97
N PRO A 143 -4.36 17.08 -19.43
CA PRO A 143 -5.68 17.55 -19.87
C PRO A 143 -6.25 16.83 -21.10
N HIS A 144 -5.42 16.06 -21.82
CA HIS A 144 -5.81 15.29 -23.00
C HIS A 144 -5.83 13.76 -22.75
N PHE A 145 -5.76 13.33 -21.49
CA PHE A 145 -5.79 11.90 -21.14
C PHE A 145 -7.12 11.26 -21.53
N GLN A 146 -7.06 10.16 -22.28
CA GLN A 146 -8.22 9.37 -22.74
C GLN A 146 -8.14 7.90 -22.30
N GLY A 147 -7.27 7.61 -21.32
CA GLY A 147 -7.06 6.27 -20.80
C GLY A 147 -7.95 5.94 -19.60
N SER A 148 -7.57 4.88 -18.88
CA SER A 148 -8.28 4.39 -17.70
C SER A 148 -7.41 4.53 -16.45
N ILE A 149 -8.02 4.73 -15.27
CA ILE A 149 -7.26 4.82 -14.00
C ILE A 149 -7.69 3.71 -13.04
N TRP A 150 -6.71 2.92 -12.59
CA TRP A 150 -6.87 1.94 -11.53
C TRP A 150 -6.35 2.54 -10.23
N ILE A 151 -7.26 2.82 -9.30
CA ILE A 151 -6.94 3.36 -7.98
C ILE A 151 -6.72 2.22 -6.98
N GLU A 152 -5.69 2.35 -6.16
CA GLU A 152 -5.40 1.49 -5.02
C GLU A 152 -5.25 2.32 -3.75
N SER A 153 -5.88 1.85 -2.67
CA SER A 153 -5.76 2.41 -1.32
C SER A 153 -5.75 1.26 -0.32
N ASP A 154 -5.03 1.42 0.78
CA ASP A 154 -5.06 0.50 1.92
C ASP A 154 -6.16 0.82 2.94
N SER A 155 -6.93 1.88 2.70
CA SER A 155 -8.13 2.20 3.45
C SER A 155 -9.36 1.54 2.84
N THR A 156 -9.84 0.47 3.47
CA THR A 156 -11.10 -0.18 3.09
C THR A 156 -12.29 0.78 3.19
N LEU A 157 -12.23 1.78 4.08
CA LEU A 157 -13.24 2.83 4.17
C LEU A 157 -13.29 3.66 2.88
N VAL A 158 -12.14 4.16 2.40
CA VAL A 158 -12.08 4.91 1.14
C VAL A 158 -12.59 4.06 -0.03
N VAL A 159 -12.08 2.83 -0.15
CA VAL A 159 -12.49 1.90 -1.22
C VAL A 159 -13.99 1.67 -1.22
N ASN A 160 -14.56 1.35 -0.06
CA ASN A 160 -15.99 1.04 0.05
C ASN A 160 -16.87 2.27 -0.12
N THR A 161 -16.42 3.45 0.30
CA THR A 161 -17.17 4.70 0.09
C THR A 161 -17.21 5.09 -1.37
N ILE A 162 -16.10 4.99 -2.10
CA ILE A 162 -16.07 5.30 -3.55
C ILE A 162 -16.88 4.28 -4.36
N LYS A 163 -16.93 3.02 -3.93
CA LYS A 163 -17.83 2.00 -4.50
C LYS A 163 -19.32 2.20 -4.12
N GLY A 164 -19.65 3.19 -3.29
CA GLY A 164 -21.01 3.43 -2.83
C GLY A 164 -21.54 2.42 -1.80
N LEU A 165 -20.66 1.60 -1.22
CA LEU A 165 -21.00 0.58 -0.22
C LEU A 165 -21.11 1.15 1.20
N VAL A 166 -20.43 2.27 1.47
CA VAL A 166 -20.43 2.95 2.77
C VAL A 166 -20.59 4.45 2.56
N SER A 167 -21.55 5.07 3.26
CA SER A 167 -21.75 6.53 3.19
C SER A 167 -20.56 7.29 3.75
N ALA A 168 -20.15 8.36 3.07
CA ALA A 168 -19.14 9.27 3.59
C ALA A 168 -19.68 10.10 4.75
N ASN A 169 -18.81 10.46 5.69
CA ASN A 169 -19.15 11.46 6.71
C ASN A 169 -19.19 12.86 6.09
N THR A 170 -19.81 13.80 6.78
CA THR A 170 -20.01 15.18 6.28
C THR A 170 -18.70 15.92 5.99
N GLN A 171 -17.61 15.60 6.70
CA GLN A 171 -16.30 16.26 6.51
C GLN A 171 -15.64 15.86 5.19
N VAL A 172 -15.78 14.60 4.77
CA VAL A 172 -15.14 14.06 3.55
C VAL A 172 -16.08 13.97 2.36
N GLN A 173 -17.40 14.14 2.56
CA GLN A 173 -18.41 14.12 1.51
C GLN A 173 -18.06 15.02 0.30
N PRO A 174 -17.53 16.25 0.47
CA PRO A 174 -17.13 17.05 -0.68
C PRO A 174 -16.05 16.37 -1.53
N PHE A 175 -15.02 15.78 -0.90
CA PHE A 175 -13.95 15.08 -1.62
C PHE A 175 -14.48 13.88 -2.40
N VAL A 176 -15.41 13.12 -1.83
CA VAL A 176 -16.07 12.00 -2.51
C VAL A 176 -16.83 12.48 -3.74
N LEU A 177 -17.67 13.51 -3.59
CA LEU A 177 -18.47 14.05 -4.70
C LEU A 177 -17.59 14.61 -5.83
N HIS A 178 -16.51 15.33 -5.49
CA HIS A 178 -15.59 15.86 -6.49
C HIS A 178 -14.76 14.76 -7.16
N THR A 179 -14.32 13.75 -6.41
CA THR A 179 -13.61 12.59 -6.95
C THR A 179 -14.48 11.88 -7.98
N LEU A 180 -15.72 11.53 -7.64
CA LEU A 180 -16.63 10.83 -8.56
C LEU A 180 -16.88 11.62 -9.85
N LYS A 181 -17.10 12.94 -9.75
CA LYS A 181 -17.26 13.81 -10.92
C LYS A 181 -16.04 13.80 -11.85
N LEU A 182 -14.83 13.75 -11.30
CA LEU A 182 -13.61 13.67 -12.11
C LEU A 182 -13.43 12.27 -12.71
N LEU A 183 -13.75 11.23 -11.94
CA LEU A 183 -13.70 9.85 -12.43
C LEU A 183 -14.70 9.60 -13.58
N ASP A 184 -15.85 10.28 -13.59
CA ASP A 184 -16.83 10.22 -14.69
C ASP A 184 -16.29 10.76 -16.03
N LEU A 185 -15.16 11.49 -16.02
CA LEU A 185 -14.49 11.97 -17.23
C LEU A 185 -13.54 10.92 -17.85
N LEU A 186 -13.19 9.88 -17.10
CA LEU A 186 -12.29 8.83 -17.57
C LEU A 186 -13.02 7.86 -18.50
N ARG A 187 -12.25 7.19 -19.37
CA ARG A 187 -12.80 6.11 -20.19
C ARG A 187 -13.35 4.99 -19.31
N GLU A 188 -12.53 4.51 -18.37
CA GLU A 188 -12.89 3.55 -17.34
C GLU A 188 -12.10 3.87 -16.06
N TRP A 189 -12.66 3.50 -14.92
CA TRP A 189 -11.95 3.55 -13.66
C TRP A 189 -12.35 2.37 -12.78
N LYS A 190 -11.46 1.97 -11.87
CA LYS A 190 -11.77 1.01 -10.80
C LYS A 190 -10.96 1.35 -9.57
N ILE A 191 -11.49 0.99 -8.40
CA ILE A 191 -10.80 1.13 -7.12
C ILE A 191 -10.72 -0.22 -6.41
N THR A 192 -9.54 -0.59 -5.94
CA THR A 192 -9.30 -1.82 -5.19
C THR A 192 -8.54 -1.55 -3.90
N HIS A 193 -8.68 -2.45 -2.95
CA HIS A 193 -7.87 -2.42 -1.74
C HIS A 193 -6.51 -3.06 -2.01
N ILE A 194 -5.44 -2.46 -1.47
CA ILE A 194 -4.11 -3.06 -1.38
C ILE A 194 -3.69 -3.12 0.09
N PHE A 195 -2.90 -4.11 0.49
CA PHE A 195 -2.35 -4.08 1.85
C PHE A 195 -1.34 -2.94 2.01
N ARG A 196 -1.27 -2.35 3.20
CA ARG A 196 -0.34 -1.26 3.53
C ARG A 196 1.11 -1.59 3.15
N GLU A 197 1.50 -2.84 3.39
CA GLU A 197 2.82 -3.40 3.05
C GLU A 197 3.12 -3.33 1.54
N GLY A 198 2.09 -3.39 0.67
CA GLY A 198 2.22 -3.16 -0.78
C GLY A 198 1.95 -1.72 -1.22
N ASN A 199 1.60 -0.82 -0.29
CA ASN A 199 1.28 0.59 -0.57
C ASN A 199 2.38 1.56 -0.11
N MET A 200 3.60 1.06 0.18
CA MET A 200 4.68 1.80 0.82
C MET A 200 5.12 3.06 0.05
N SER A 201 5.06 3.02 -1.29
CA SER A 201 5.35 4.18 -2.13
C SER A 201 4.39 5.36 -1.84
N ALA A 202 3.09 5.08 -1.67
CA ALA A 202 2.10 6.11 -1.35
C ALA A 202 2.20 6.56 0.12
N ASP A 203 2.38 5.62 1.06
CA ASP A 203 2.61 5.91 2.49
C ASP A 203 3.81 6.84 2.69
N LYS A 204 4.90 6.61 1.95
CA LYS A 204 6.08 7.47 2.00
C LYS A 204 5.78 8.89 1.52
N LEU A 205 5.02 9.05 0.44
CA LEU A 205 4.62 10.36 -0.08
C LEU A 205 3.64 11.07 0.85
N ALA A 206 2.70 10.36 1.46
CA ALA A 206 1.79 10.92 2.47
C ALA A 206 2.57 11.41 3.70
N SER A 207 3.53 10.60 4.16
CA SER A 207 4.44 10.96 5.26
C SER A 207 5.32 12.17 4.94
N LEU A 208 5.78 12.33 3.69
CA LEU A 208 6.50 13.53 3.27
C LEU A 208 5.61 14.77 3.37
N GLY A 209 4.32 14.66 3.05
CA GLY A 209 3.32 15.74 3.14
C GLY A 209 3.24 16.40 4.52
N LEU A 210 3.47 15.64 5.61
CA LEU A 210 3.48 16.15 6.98
C LEU A 210 4.50 17.28 7.21
N GLY A 211 5.64 17.22 6.52
CA GLY A 211 6.75 18.15 6.69
C GLY A 211 6.86 19.22 5.60
N LEU A 212 6.03 19.16 4.56
CA LEU A 212 6.07 20.12 3.46
C LEU A 212 5.28 21.38 3.80
N PRO A 213 5.69 22.57 3.33
CA PRO A 213 4.93 23.81 3.54
C PRO A 213 3.65 23.86 2.70
N SER A 214 3.60 23.13 1.58
CA SER A 214 2.49 23.14 0.63
C SER A 214 2.47 21.86 -0.21
N GLU A 215 1.44 21.71 -1.05
CA GLU A 215 1.39 20.70 -2.09
C GLU A 215 2.65 20.75 -2.96
N THR A 216 3.22 19.58 -3.23
CA THR A 216 4.38 19.39 -4.11
C THR A 216 4.06 18.28 -5.10
N ILE A 217 4.26 18.59 -6.38
CA ILE A 217 4.11 17.63 -7.49
C ILE A 217 5.51 17.23 -7.95
N PHE A 218 5.69 15.94 -8.17
CA PHE A 218 6.95 15.32 -8.57
C PHE A 218 6.80 14.77 -9.99
N ASP A 219 7.54 15.35 -10.94
CA ASP A 219 7.70 14.86 -12.31
C ASP A 219 8.73 13.72 -12.41
N ARG A 220 9.55 13.57 -11.36
CA ARG A 220 10.53 12.49 -11.18
C ARG A 220 10.43 11.94 -9.77
N PRO A 221 10.71 10.64 -9.57
CA PRO A 221 10.61 10.05 -8.24
C PRO A 221 11.60 10.71 -7.27
N PRO A 222 11.15 11.18 -6.09
CA PRO A 222 12.05 11.59 -5.01
C PRO A 222 13.01 10.45 -4.66
N THR A 223 14.27 10.77 -4.31
CA THR A 223 15.27 9.75 -3.94
C THR A 223 14.79 8.83 -2.82
N ALA A 224 13.98 9.37 -1.88
CA ALA A 224 13.39 8.61 -0.79
C ALA A 224 12.39 7.51 -1.23
N LEU A 225 11.92 7.55 -2.48
CA LEU A 225 11.03 6.55 -3.07
C LEU A 225 11.75 5.49 -3.91
N ALA A 226 13.02 5.71 -4.28
CA ALA A 226 13.73 4.86 -5.24
C ALA A 226 13.75 3.37 -4.84
N HIS A 227 13.90 3.10 -3.54
CA HIS A 227 13.88 1.73 -3.02
C HIS A 227 12.52 1.05 -3.21
N PHE A 228 11.43 1.71 -2.80
CA PHE A 228 10.07 1.16 -2.91
C PHE A 228 9.65 0.97 -4.37
N LEU A 229 9.95 1.94 -5.24
CA LEU A 229 9.65 1.82 -6.66
C LEU A 229 10.43 0.68 -7.32
N ASN A 230 11.68 0.44 -6.92
CA ASN A 230 12.45 -0.68 -7.41
C ASN A 230 11.91 -2.02 -6.90
N GLU A 231 11.47 -2.11 -5.65
CA GLU A 231 10.81 -3.31 -5.11
C GLU A 231 9.51 -3.60 -5.85
N ASP A 232 8.67 -2.59 -6.05
CA ASP A 232 7.41 -2.69 -6.79
C ASP A 232 7.64 -3.14 -8.25
N ALA A 233 8.64 -2.59 -8.94
CA ALA A 233 8.98 -2.95 -10.32
C ALA A 233 9.57 -4.37 -10.46
N ASN A 234 10.15 -4.92 -9.38
CA ASN A 234 10.66 -6.29 -9.35
C ASN A 234 9.68 -7.27 -8.65
N GLU A 235 8.44 -6.83 -8.38
CA GLU A 235 7.40 -7.62 -7.72
C GLU A 235 7.87 -8.27 -6.40
N VAL A 236 8.72 -7.56 -5.65
CA VAL A 236 9.29 -8.05 -4.40
C VAL A 236 8.18 -8.15 -3.35
N PRO A 237 7.94 -9.33 -2.75
CA PRO A 237 6.88 -9.49 -1.77
C PRO A 237 7.23 -8.82 -0.44
N GLN A 238 6.28 -8.04 0.07
CA GLN A 238 6.26 -7.58 1.45
C GLN A 238 5.37 -8.52 2.27
N PHE A 239 5.73 -8.77 3.53
CA PHE A 239 5.07 -9.77 4.36
C PHE A 239 4.26 -9.11 5.47
N ARG A 240 2.96 -9.43 5.52
CA ARG A 240 2.08 -9.09 6.62
C ARG A 240 2.02 -10.24 7.61
N PHE A 241 2.31 -9.92 8.86
CA PHE A 241 2.11 -10.83 9.99
C PHE A 241 0.78 -10.53 10.69
N PRO A 242 0.08 -11.54 11.22
CA PRO A 242 -1.12 -11.32 12.02
C PRO A 242 -0.79 -10.50 13.27
N LYS A 243 -1.66 -9.56 13.62
CA LYS A 243 -1.54 -8.81 14.88
C LYS A 243 -1.84 -9.76 16.04
N SER A 244 -0.93 -9.83 17.01
CA SER A 244 -1.06 -10.60 18.26
C SER A 244 -2.24 -10.15 19.11
#